data_AF-A0A521ET16-F1
#
_entry.id   AF-A0A521ET16-F1
#
_cell.length_a   1.000
_cell.length_b   1.000
_cell.length_c   1.000
_cell.angle_alpha   90.00
_cell.angle_beta   90.00
_cell.angle_gamma   90.00
#
_symmetry.space_group_name_H-M   'P 1'
#
loop_
_entity.id
_entity.type
_entity.pdbx_description
1 polymer ?
#
loop_
_entity_poly.entity_id
_entity_poly.type
_entity_poly.pdbx_seq_one_letter_code
_entity_poly.pdbx_strand_id
1 'polypeptide(L)' 'MTNRIAAVMAIIITALIAVDIFLNGGTVVLFLMKKLSKLINWMAFWR' A
#
# COMPACT_ATOMS: atom_id res chain seq x y z
N MET A 1 -16.97 -10.98 -0.61
CA MET A 1 -15.55 -11.28 -0.90
C MET A 1 -15.34 -12.77 -0.73
N THR A 2 -15.12 -13.52 -1.81
CA THR A 2 -14.80 -14.95 -1.72
C THR A 2 -13.40 -15.12 -1.13
N ASN A 3 -13.22 -16.06 -0.20
CA ASN A 3 -11.93 -16.33 0.47
C ASN A 3 -10.76 -16.47 -0.52
N ARG A 4 -11.04 -16.99 -1.72
CA ARG A 4 -10.07 -17.11 -2.82
C ARG A 4 -9.57 -15.76 -3.33
N ILE A 5 -10.44 -14.76 -3.52
CA ILE A 5 -10.03 -13.43 -4.02
C ILE A 5 -9.19 -12.71 -2.97
N ALA A 6 -9.57 -12.82 -1.70
CA ALA A 6 -8.81 -12.24 -0.59
C ALA A 6 -7.39 -12.82 -0.52
N ALA A 7 -7.24 -14.14 -0.65
CA ALA A 7 -5.94 -14.80 -0.65
C ALA A 7 -5.06 -14.36 -1.84
N VAL A 8 -5.64 -14.26 -3.04
CA VAL A 8 -4.92 -13.79 -4.23
C VAL A 8 -4.47 -12.34 -4.07
N MET A 9 -5.33 -11.46 -3.56
CA MET A 9 -4.97 -10.08 -3.28
C MET A 9 -3.85 -9.97 -2.25
N ALA A 10 -3.90 -10.76 -1.17
CA ALA A 10 -2.85 -10.76 -0.16
C ALA A 10 -1.48 -11.12 -0.77
N ILE A 11 -1.42 -12.19 -1.58
CA ILE A 11 -0.19 -12.62 -2.25
C ILE A 11 0.35 -11.52 -3.18
N ILE A 12 -0.53 -10.91 -3.99
CA ILE A 12 -0.12 -9.86 -4.93
C ILE A 12 0.44 -8.64 -4.17
N ILE A 13 -0.25 -8.19 -3.12
CA ILE A 13 0.17 -7.01 -2.35
C ILE A 13 1.52 -7.29 -1.67
N THR A 14 1.68 -8.45 -1.03
CA THR A 14 2.95 -8.81 -0.39
C THR A 14 4.09 -8.93 -1.41
N ALA A 15 3.83 -9.52 -2.58
CA ALA A 15 4.83 -9.61 -3.64
C ALA A 15 5.27 -8.23 -4.14
N LEU A 16 4.35 -7.30 -4.35
CA LEU A 16 4.67 -5.92 -4.78
C LEU A 16 5.50 -5.16 -3.75
N ILE A 17 5.18 -5.31 -2.46
CA ILE A 17 5.97 -4.69 -1.38
C ILE A 17 7.38 -5.29 -1.35
N ALA A 18 7.50 -6.62 -1.45
CA ALA A 18 8.80 -7.28 -1.49
C ALA A 18 9.63 -6.79 -2.69
N VAL A 19 9.05 -6.75 -3.89
CA VAL A 19 9.69 -6.23 -5.10
C VAL A 19 10.17 -4.79 -4.89
N ASP A 20 9.37 -3.92 -4.26
CA ASP A 20 9.79 -2.55 -3.99
C ASP A 20 10.97 -2.47 -3.01
N ILE A 21 11.00 -3.31 -1.98
CA ILE A 21 12.10 -3.38 -1.03
C ILE A 21 13.38 -3.85 -1.73
N PHE A 22 13.31 -4.90 -2.56
CA PHE A 22 14.48 -5.48 -3.21
C PHE A 22 15.01 -4.65 -4.38
N LEU A 23 14.14 -4.05 -5.20
CA LEU A 23 14.54 -3.32 -6.41
C LEU A 23 14.71 -1.81 -6.19
N ASN A 24 13.89 -1.20 -5.33
CA ASN A 24 13.86 0.26 -5.14
C ASN A 24 14.22 0.68 -3.70
N GLY A 25 14.64 -0.25 -2.84
CA GLY A 25 14.97 0.02 -1.45
C GLY A 25 13.78 0.48 -0.60
N GLY A 26 12.54 0.18 -1.01
CA GLY A 26 11.31 0.58 -0.31
C GLY A 26 10.84 2.01 -0.62
N THR A 27 11.43 2.67 -1.62
CA THR A 27 11.15 4.08 -1.94
C THR A 27 9.71 4.29 -2.40
N VAL A 28 9.15 3.38 -3.21
CA VAL A 28 7.79 3.55 -3.77
C VAL A 28 6.75 3.38 -2.67
N VAL A 29 6.90 2.37 -1.81
CA VAL A 29 6.00 2.14 -0.67
C VAL A 29 6.03 3.33 0.29
N LEU A 30 7.22 3.85 0.64
CA LEU A 30 7.36 5.04 1.49
C LEU A 30 6.71 6.28 0.87
N PHE A 31 6.88 6.49 -0.44
CA PHE A 31 6.23 7.57 -1.16
C PHE A 31 4.70 7.45 -1.10
N LEU A 32 4.16 6.25 -1.33
CA LEU A 32 2.73 5.97 -1.27
C LEU A 32 2.16 6.25 0.13
N MET A 33 2.85 5.79 1.18
CA MET A 33 2.45 6.03 2.57
C MET A 33 2.39 7.52 2.92
N LYS A 34 3.36 8.32 2.47
CA LYS A 34 3.34 9.78 2.67
C LYS A 34 2.13 10.43 2.00
N LYS A 35 1.80 10.04 0.77
CA LYS A 35 0.60 10.54 0.07
C LYS A 35 -0.69 10.13 0.77
N LEU A 36 -0.78 8.89 1.21
CA LEU A 36 -1.95 8.36 1.91
C LEU A 36 -2.14 9.07 3.26
N SER A 37 -1.07 9.30 4.01
CA SER A 37 -1.11 10.08 5.25
C SER A 37 -1.59 11.51 5.01
N LYS A 38 -1.09 12.18 3.96
CA LYS A 38 -1.57 13.51 3.57
C LYS A 38 -3.06 13.49 3.23
N LEU A 39 -3.53 12.47 2.50
CA LEU A 39 -4.94 12.30 2.17
C LEU A 39 -5.78 12.08 3.43
N ILE A 40 -5.34 11.23 4.36
CA ILE A 40 -6.03 11.01 5.64
C ILE A 40 -6.14 12.32 6.43
N ASN A 41 -5.04 13.08 6.54
CA ASN A 41 -5.05 14.38 7.22
C ASN A 41 -6.01 15.37 6.54
N TRP A 42 -6.06 15.37 5.22
CA TRP A 42 -7.02 16.16 4.47
C TRP A 42 -8.45 15.74 4.76
N MET A 43 -8.78 14.45 4.66
CA MET A 43 -10.10 13.91 4.97
C MET A 43 -10.52 14.21 6.43
N ALA A 44 -9.58 14.14 7.37
CA ALA A 44 -9.80 14.45 8.78
C ALA A 44 -10.10 15.94 9.02
N PHE A 45 -9.56 16.84 8.18
CA PHE A 45 -9.91 18.26 8.20
C PHE A 45 -11.36 18.52 7.76
N TRP A 46 -11.90 17.71 6.85
CA TRP A 46 -13.29 17.83 6.37
C TRP A 46 -14.33 17.10 7.23
N ARG A 47 -13.90 16.35 8.24
CA ARG A 47 -14.81 15.73 9.21
C ARG A 47 -15.21 16.74 10.27
#